data_AF-A0A392TIZ2-F1
#
_entry.id   AF-A0A392TIZ2-F1
#
_cell.length_a   1.000
_cell.length_b   1.000
_cell.length_c   1.000
_cell.angle_alpha   90.00
_cell.angle_beta   90.00
_cell.angle_gamma   90.00
#
_symmetry.space_group_name_H-M   'P 1'
#
loop_
_entity.id
_entity.type
_entity.pdbx_description
1 polymer ?
#
loop_
_entity_poly.entity_id
_entity_poly.type
_entity_poly.pdbx_seq_one_letter_code
_entity_poly.pdbx_strand_id
1 'polypeptide(L)' 'MREDIKTYVQQCVICQQAKTLNSAPAGLLQPLPIPDQVWEDVAMDFITGMPNSFGFTVIIVVIDRLT' A
#
# COMPACT_ATOMS: atom_id res chain seq x y z
N MET A 1 7.03 39.24 1.93
CA MET A 1 7.83 38.49 2.94
C MET A 1 7.30 37.08 3.20
N ARG A 2 6.08 36.88 3.74
CA ARG A 2 5.55 35.52 4.00
C ARG A 2 5.42 34.68 2.73
N GLU A 3 4.95 35.28 1.64
CA GLU A 3 4.82 34.61 0.35
C GLU A 3 6.18 34.26 -0.25
N ASP A 4 7.15 35.16 -0.19
CA ASP A 4 8.52 34.91 -0.66
C ASP A 4 9.17 33.73 0.07
N ILE A 5 8.99 33.66 1.41
CA ILE A 5 9.46 32.55 2.24
C ILE A 5 8.77 31.24 1.82
N LYS A 6 7.45 31.27 1.58
CA LYS A 6 6.70 30.09 1.13
C LYS A 6 7.22 29.59 -0.22
N THR A 7 7.40 30.50 -1.18
CA THR A 7 7.93 30.19 -2.52
C THR A 7 9.34 29.61 -2.42
N TYR A 8 10.22 30.22 -1.62
CA TYR A 8 11.57 29.71 -1.40
C TYR A 8 11.58 28.30 -0.80
N VAL A 9 10.76 28.05 0.22
CA VAL A 9 10.65 26.72 0.85
C VAL A 9 10.06 25.68 -0.10
N GLN A 10 9.10 26.08 -0.96
CA GLN A 10 8.53 25.23 -2.01
C GLN A 10 9.55 24.85 -3.09
N GLN A 11 10.50 25.74 -3.40
CA GLN A 11 11.54 25.51 -4.40
C GLN A 11 12.80 24.81 -3.83
N CYS A 12 12.98 24.79 -2.51
CA CYS A 12 14.14 24.17 -1.87
C CYS A 12 14.01 22.64 -1.83
N VAL A 13 14.80 21.93 -2.65
CA VAL A 13 14.83 20.46 -2.74
C VAL A 13 15.10 19.80 -1.38
N ILE A 14 16.07 20.33 -0.61
CA ILE A 14 16.42 19.79 0.72
C ILE A 14 15.22 19.87 1.66
N CYS A 15 14.50 21.00 1.66
CA CYS A 15 13.31 21.16 2.49
C CYS A 15 12.17 20.22 2.09
N GLN A 16 11.96 20.01 0.78
CA GLN A 16 10.91 19.11 0.28
C GLN A 16 11.21 17.63 0.56
N GLN A 17 12.48 17.22 0.56
CA GLN A 17 12.88 15.84 0.86
C GLN A 17 12.96 15.56 2.37
N ALA A 18 13.46 16.51 3.16
CA ALA A 18 13.65 16.32 4.59
C ALA A 18 12.35 16.43 5.40
N LYS A 19 11.33 17.11 4.87
CA LYS A 19 10.05 17.30 5.56
C LYS A 19 8.99 16.39 4.95
N THR A 20 8.35 15.59 5.79
CA THR A 20 7.14 14.87 5.42
C THR A 20 5.98 15.86 5.21
N LEU A 21 5.08 15.52 4.29
CA LEU A 21 3.85 16.25 4.11
C LEU A 21 2.99 16.09 5.37
N ASN A 22 2.71 17.20 6.05
CA ASN A 22 1.75 17.22 7.17
C ASN A 22 0.33 17.43 6.62
N SER A 23 -0.07 16.58 5.68
CA SER A 23 -1.44 16.52 5.17
C SER A 23 -2.19 15.42 5.92
N ALA A 24 -3.51 15.57 6.03
CA ALA A 24 -4.35 14.46 6.42
C ALA A 24 -4.12 13.27 5.47
N PRO A 25 -4.19 12.02 5.96
CA PRO A 25 -4.24 10.85 5.11
C PRO A 25 -5.30 11.01 4.02
N ALA A 26 -5.10 10.39 2.86
CA ALA A 26 -5.94 10.55 1.66
C ALA A 26 -7.40 10.08 1.81
N GLY A 27 -7.88 9.80 3.02
CA GLY A 27 -9.22 9.31 3.32
C GLY A 27 -9.27 7.78 3.33
N LEU A 28 -10.48 7.25 3.12
CA LEU A 28 -10.72 5.81 3.06
C LEU A 28 -10.21 5.23 1.74
N LEU A 29 -9.68 4.00 1.79
CA LEU A 29 -9.36 3.26 0.57
C LEU A 29 -10.65 2.96 -0.20
N GLN A 30 -10.61 3.14 -1.53
CA GLN A 30 -11.70 2.72 -2.39
C GLN A 30 -11.62 1.20 -2.57
N PRO A 31 -12.66 0.43 -2.17
CA PRO A 31 -12.66 -1.01 -2.40
C PRO A 31 -12.74 -1.31 -3.91
N LEU A 32 -12.13 -2.42 -4.31
CA LEU A 32 -12.31 -2.98 -5.64
C LEU A 32 -13.76 -3.43 -5.84
N PRO A 33 -14.28 -3.41 -7.09
CA PRO A 33 -15.59 -3.98 -7.38
C PRO A 33 -15.65 -5.47 -7.01
N ILE A 34 -16.85 -5.94 -6.71
CA ILE A 34 -17.10 -7.37 -6.47
C ILE A 34 -17.15 -8.06 -7.84
N PRO A 35 -16.46 -9.20 -8.02
CA PRO A 35 -16.54 -9.96 -9.27
C PRO A 35 -17.95 -10.54 -9.50
N ASP A 36 -18.33 -10.77 -10.75
CA ASP A 36 -19.63 -11.35 -11.11
C ASP A 36 -19.57 -12.88 -11.26
N GLN A 37 -18.36 -13.43 -11.47
CA GLN A 37 -18.15 -14.87 -11.67
C GLN A 37 -17.03 -15.44 -10.79
N VAL A 38 -17.17 -16.71 -10.42
CA VAL A 38 -16.13 -17.43 -9.67
C VAL A 38 -14.86 -17.49 -10.51
N TRP A 39 -13.71 -17.31 -9.87
CA TRP A 39 -12.39 -17.27 -10.51
C TRP A 39 -12.14 -16.07 -11.44
N GLU A 40 -13.02 -15.06 -11.46
CA GLU A 40 -12.80 -13.83 -12.23
C GLU A 40 -11.71 -12.94 -11.60
N ASP A 41 -11.62 -12.93 -10.27
CA ASP A 41 -10.61 -12.17 -9.54
C ASP A 41 -10.04 -13.03 -8.39
N VAL A 42 -8.72 -13.23 -8.42
CA VAL A 42 -8.01 -14.12 -7.51
C VAL A 42 -6.92 -13.34 -6.78
N ALA A 43 -7.01 -13.31 -5.45
CA ALA A 43 -5.94 -12.80 -4.61
C ALA A 43 -4.95 -13.92 -4.25
N MET A 44 -3.66 -13.58 -4.23
CA MET A 44 -2.59 -14.50 -3.85
C MET A 44 -1.66 -13.85 -2.82
N ASP A 45 -1.24 -14.63 -1.83
CA ASP A 45 -0.28 -14.19 -0.81
C ASP A 45 0.63 -15.35 -0.36
N PHE A 46 1.73 -15.01 0.31
CA PHE A 46 2.67 -15.97 0.90
C PHE A 46 2.86 -15.68 2.38
N ILE A 47 2.41 -16.61 3.23
CA ILE A 47 2.72 -16.58 4.65
C ILE A 47 4.09 -17.21 4.84
N THR A 48 5.08 -16.38 5.18
CA THR A 48 6.48 -16.80 5.38
C THR A 48 6.84 -16.85 6.87
N GLY A 49 7.99 -17.45 7.20
CA GLY A 49 8.49 -17.51 8.59
C GLY A 49 7.80 -18.56 9.46
N MET A 50 7.13 -19.53 8.85
CA MET A 50 6.52 -20.65 9.57
C MET A 50 7.60 -21.61 10.11
N PRO A 51 7.34 -22.31 11.22
CA PRO A 51 8.16 -23.43 11.66
C PRO A 51 8.33 -24.44 10.53
N ASN A 52 9.53 -25.02 10.42
CA ASN A 52 9.81 -26.02 9.40
C ASN A 52 8.90 -27.24 9.60
N SER A 53 8.15 -27.57 8.54
CA SER A 53 7.36 -28.79 8.44
C SER A 53 7.85 -29.56 7.22
N PHE A 54 8.64 -30.62 7.44
CA PHE A 54 9.20 -31.47 6.37
C PHE A 54 9.93 -30.71 5.25
N GLY A 55 10.62 -29.61 5.59
CA GLY A 55 11.33 -28.77 4.63
C GLY A 55 10.51 -27.59 4.09
N PHE A 56 9.23 -27.47 4.45
CA PHE A 56 8.37 -26.36 4.05
C PHE A 56 8.23 -25.34 5.18
N THR A 57 8.41 -24.05 4.87
CA THR A 57 8.35 -22.91 5.82
C THR A 57 7.46 -21.77 5.33
N VAL A 58 6.77 -21.99 4.21
CA VAL A 58 5.93 -20.99 3.54
C VAL A 58 4.62 -21.64 3.13
N ILE A 59 3.52 -20.91 3.29
CA ILE A 59 2.19 -21.27 2.79
C ILE A 59 1.83 -20.29 1.68
N ILE A 60 1.47 -20.82 0.51
CA ILE A 60 0.79 -20.03 -0.53
C ILE A 60 -0.70 -19.99 -0.24
N VAL A 61 -1.26 -18.79 -0.23
CA VAL A 61 -2.68 -18.54 -0.03
C VAL A 61 -3.25 -18.08 -1.36
N VAL A 62 -4.31 -18.75 -1.82
CA VAL A 62 -5.04 -18.40 -3.04
C VAL A 62 -6.50 -18.25 -2.66
N ILE A 63 -7.09 -17.10 -2.95
CA ILE A 63 -8.46 -16.74 -2.57
C ILE A 63 -9.20 -16.31 -3.83
N ASP A 64 -10.29 -16.99 -4.16
CA ASP A 64 -11.27 -16.47 -5.11
C ASP A 64 -12.07 -15.36 -4.42
N ARG A 65 -12.05 -14.15 -4.96
CA ARG A 65 -12.62 -12.96 -4.30
C ARG A 65 -14.15 -12.93 -4.30
N LEU A 66 -14.78 -13.86 -5.01
CA LEU A 66 -16.24 -14.01 -5.01
C LEU A 66 -16.76 -14.97 -3.92
N THR A 67 -15.97 -15.94 -3.48
CA THR A 67 -16.38 -17.00 -2.54
C THR A 67 -15.91 -16.77 -1.12
#